data_AF-A0A7Y5MWH1-F1
#
_entry.id   AF-A0A7Y5MWH1-F1
#
_cell.length_a   1.000
_cell.length_b   1.000
_cell.length_c   1.000
_cell.angle_alpha   90.00
_cell.angle_beta   90.00
_cell.angle_gamma   90.00
#
_symmetry.space_group_name_H-M   'P 1'
#
loop_
_entity.id
_entity.type
_entity.pdbx_description
1 polymer ?
#
loop_
_entity_poly.entity_id
_entity_poly.type
_entity_poly.pdbx_seq_one_letter_code
_entity_poly.pdbx_strand_id
1 'polypeptide(L)' 'QNVHAQAETDPAKIQENLVAQLTAPVRWTQTMQHMIRDGVTEFIEVGGNGKVLQGLVKKIDRKFPTSVL' A
#
# COMPACT_ATOMS: atom_id res chain seq x y z
N GLN A 1 4.11 5.91 3.26
CA GLN A 1 4.48 6.27 1.86
C GLN A 1 5.48 5.27 1.30
N ASN A 2 5.65 5.19 -0.02
CA ASN A 2 6.46 4.17 -0.72
C ASN A 2 7.89 4.01 -0.17
N VAL A 3 8.49 5.12 0.29
CA VAL A 3 9.88 5.20 0.75
C VAL A 3 10.13 4.41 2.04
N HIS A 4 9.26 4.55 3.05
CA HIS A 4 9.46 3.98 4.39
C HIS A 4 8.32 3.05 4.86
N ALA A 5 7.25 2.90 4.06
CA ALA A 5 6.11 2.02 4.33
C ALA A 5 5.33 2.31 5.64
N GLN A 6 5.38 3.54 6.16
CA GLN A 6 4.60 3.94 7.34
C GLN A 6 3.66 5.11 7.00
N ALA A 7 2.65 5.31 7.85
CA ALA A 7 1.83 6.52 7.83
C ALA A 7 2.68 7.74 8.22
N GLU A 8 2.38 8.89 7.62
CA GLU A 8 3.03 10.16 7.94
C GLU A 8 1.96 11.25 7.99
N THR A 9 2.06 12.12 8.99
CA THR A 9 1.10 13.22 9.22
C THR A 9 1.78 14.58 9.18
N ASP A 10 3.11 14.64 9.27
CA ASP A 10 3.89 15.86 9.15
C ASP A 10 3.96 16.30 7.67
N PRO A 11 3.40 17.46 7.29
CA PRO A 11 3.40 17.94 5.91
C PRO A 11 4.81 18.10 5.32
N ALA A 12 5.80 18.52 6.12
CA ALA A 12 7.16 18.72 5.65
C ALA A 12 7.80 17.37 5.25
N LYS A 13 7.61 16.34 6.08
CA LYS A 13 8.05 14.97 5.77
C LYS A 13 7.26 14.37 4.62
N ILE A 14 5.97 14.70 4.49
CA ILE A 14 5.19 14.26 3.34
C ILE A 14 5.82 14.77 2.04
N GLN A 15 6.12 16.06 1.97
CA GLN A 15 6.76 16.66 0.80
C GLN A 15 8.11 16.02 0.48
N GLU A 16 8.97 15.81 1.48
CA GLU A 16 10.27 15.15 1.29
C GLU A 16 10.12 13.73 0.73
N ASN A 17 9.24 12.94 1.34
CA ASN A 17 8.98 11.57 0.92
C ASN A 17 8.39 11.48 -0.50
N LEU A 18 7.54 12.44 -0.90
CA LEU A 18 6.99 12.51 -2.25
C LEU A 18 8.05 12.80 -3.32
N VAL A 19 9.12 13.51 -2.99
CA VAL A 19 10.26 13.69 -3.89
C VAL A 19 11.08 12.39 -3.94
N ALA A 20 11.41 11.83 -2.78
CA ALA A 20 12.22 10.61 -2.68
C ALA A 20 11.57 9.39 -3.34
N GLN A 21 10.24 9.30 -3.37
CA GLN A 21 9.54 8.17 -3.98
C GLN A 21 9.81 8.01 -5.49
N LEU A 22 10.28 9.06 -6.17
CA LEU A 22 10.55 9.02 -7.61
C LEU A 22 11.71 8.07 -7.94
N THR A 23 12.63 7.88 -6.99
CA THR A 23 13.82 7.05 -7.17
C THR A 23 13.91 5.91 -6.14
N ALA A 24 13.14 5.99 -5.06
CA ALA A 24 13.08 4.94 -4.05
C ALA A 24 12.23 3.74 -4.53
N PRO A 25 12.57 2.51 -4.09
CA PRO A 25 11.75 1.34 -4.37
C PRO A 25 10.40 1.45 -3.66
N VAL A 26 9.36 0.91 -4.30
CA VAL A 26 8.03 0.80 -3.69
C VAL A 26 8.02 -0.34 -2.67
N ARG A 27 7.90 -0.01 -1.39
CA ARG A 27 7.84 -0.97 -0.28
C ARG A 27 6.42 -1.52 -0.06
N TRP A 28 5.86 -2.14 -1.09
CA TRP A 28 4.48 -2.64 -1.10
C TRP A 28 4.20 -3.67 -0.01
N THR A 29 5.02 -4.73 0.09
CA THR A 29 4.79 -5.82 1.04
C THR A 29 4.75 -5.32 2.48
N GLN A 30 5.70 -4.46 2.85
CA GLN A 30 5.76 -3.86 4.19
C GLN A 30 4.56 -2.95 4.45
N THR A 31 4.14 -2.17 3.46
CA THR A 31 2.98 -1.29 3.57
C THR A 31 1.72 -2.09 3.88
N MET A 32 1.45 -3.16 3.13
CA MET A 32 0.29 -4.03 3.37
C MET A 32 0.36 -4.75 4.71
N GLN A 33 1.53 -5.27 5.11
CA GLN A 33 1.71 -5.91 6.41
C GLN A 33 1.41 -4.95 7.57
N HIS A 34 1.84 -3.69 7.46
CA HIS A 34 1.51 -2.67 8.45
C HIS A 34 0.02 -2.35 8.47
N MET A 35 -0.62 -2.15 7.31
CA MET A 35 -2.06 -1.89 7.24
C MET A 35 -2.90 -3.03 7.87
N ILE A 36 -2.55 -4.27 7.59
CA ILE A 36 -3.22 -5.45 8.18
C ILE A 36 -3.03 -5.46 9.70
N ARG A 37 -1.79 -5.23 10.18
CA ARG A 37 -1.50 -5.14 11.61
C ARG A 37 -2.28 -4.00 12.29
N ASP A 38 -2.45 -2.89 11.60
CA ASP A 38 -3.16 -1.71 12.09
C ASP A 38 -4.69 -1.87 12.00
N GLY A 39 -5.18 -3.04 11.56
CA GLY A 39 -6.59 -3.45 11.68
C GLY A 39 -7.41 -3.35 10.40
N VAL A 40 -6.80 -3.13 9.23
CA VAL A 40 -7.52 -3.17 7.95
C VAL A 40 -8.05 -4.59 7.68
N THR A 41 -9.32 -4.70 7.29
CA THR A 41 -10.02 -5.98 7.12
C THR A 41 -10.33 -6.35 5.67
N GLU A 42 -10.28 -5.38 4.76
CA GLU A 42 -10.54 -5.58 3.34
C GLU A 42 -9.71 -4.62 2.49
N PHE A 43 -9.45 -5.00 1.24
CA PHE A 43 -8.77 -4.17 0.27
C PHE A 43 -9.63 -3.99 -0.99
N ILE A 44 -9.94 -2.74 -1.33
CA ILE A 44 -10.72 -2.39 -2.52
C ILE A 44 -9.77 -1.72 -3.51
N GLU A 45 -9.53 -2.36 -4.66
CA GLU A 45 -8.74 -1.79 -5.75
C GLU A 45 -9.59 -0.81 -6.55
N VAL A 46 -9.20 0.46 -6.59
CA VAL A 46 -9.92 1.48 -7.36
C VAL A 46 -9.28 1.64 -8.74
N GLY A 47 -10.08 1.44 -9.79
CA GLY A 47 -9.67 1.69 -11.17
C GLY A 47 -9.05 0.50 -11.92
N GLY A 48 -9.02 0.61 -13.26
CA GLY A 48 -8.54 -0.43 -14.16
C GLY A 48 -9.51 -1.63 -14.27
N ASN A 49 -8.97 -2.81 -14.59
CA ASN A 49 -9.72 -4.08 -14.54
C ASN A 49 -9.55 -4.80 -13.18
N GLY A 50 -8.90 -4.14 -12.23
CA GLY A 50 -8.72 -4.59 -10.85
C GLY A 50 -7.97 -5.91 -10.67
N LYS A 51 -7.01 -6.26 -11.53
CA LYS A 51 -6.33 -7.57 -11.45
C LYS A 51 -4.95 -7.53 -10.80
N VAL A 52 -4.31 -6.37 -10.74
CA VAL A 52 -2.89 -6.29 -10.39
C VAL A 52 -2.72 -6.20 -8.88
N LEU A 53 -3.28 -5.18 -8.22
CA LEU A 53 -3.05 -4.97 -6.80
C LEU A 53 -3.71 -6.07 -5.97
N GLN A 54 -4.90 -6.52 -6.36
CA GLN A 54 -5.52 -7.71 -5.77
C GLN A 54 -4.58 -8.92 -5.82
N GLY A 55 -3.96 -9.19 -6.97
CA GLY A 55 -2.99 -10.27 -7.11
C GLY A 55 -1.78 -10.10 -6.18
N LEU A 56 -1.30 -8.86 -5.99
CA LEU A 56 -0.21 -8.57 -5.07
C LEU A 56 -0.61 -8.75 -3.59
N VAL A 57 -1.82 -8.34 -3.19
CA VAL A 57 -2.36 -8.59 -1.84
C VAL A 57 -2.46 -10.10 -1.60
N LYS A 58 -2.96 -10.87 -2.55
CA LYS A 58 -3.11 -12.33 -2.44
C LYS A 58 -1.79 -13.09 -2.31
N LYS A 59 -0.66 -12.51 -2.77
CA LYS A 59 0.68 -13.06 -2.53
C LYS A 59 1.17 -12.85 -1.09
N ILE A 60 0.64 -11.83 -0.39
CA ILE A 60 0.95 -11.52 1.00
C ILE A 60 0.04 -12.34 1.92
N ASP A 61 -1.26 -12.33 1.66
CA ASP A 61 -2.26 -13.16 2.33
C ASP A 61 -3.33 -13.61 1.32
N ARG A 62 -3.36 -14.90 1.04
CA ARG A 62 -4.27 -15.52 0.06
C ARG A 62 -5.74 -15.40 0.47
N LYS A 63 -6.05 -15.36 1.77
CA LYS A 63 -7.41 -15.30 2.28
C LYS A 63 -7.91 -13.88 2.52
N PHE A 64 -7.03 -12.88 2.44
CA PHE A 64 -7.40 -11.49 2.68
C PHE A 64 -8.51 -11.02 1.72
N PRO A 65 -9.63 -10.45 2.20
CA PRO A 65 -10.71 -9.98 1.33
C PRO A 65 -10.24 -8.92 0.34
N THR A 66 -10.56 -9.10 -0.95
CA THR A 66 -10.23 -8.14 -2.00
C THR A 66 -11.41 -7.94 -2.96
N SER A 67 -11.63 -6.72 -3.43
CA SER A 67 -12.65 -6.38 -4.43
C SER A 67 -12.18 -5.22 -5.33
N VAL A 68 -13.00 -4.84 -6.32
CA VAL A 68 -12.73 -3.74 -7.27
C VAL A 68 -13.84 -2.71 -7.16
N LEU A 69 -13.47 -1.43 -7.21
CA LEU A 69 -14.36 -0.30 -7.45
C LEU A 69 -14.14 0.24 -8.87
#